data_AF-A0A166Y7W7-F1
#
_entry.id   AF-A0A166Y7W7-F1
#
_cell.length_a   1.000
_cell.length_b   1.000
_cell.length_c   1.000
_cell.angle_alpha   90.00
_cell.angle_beta   90.00
_cell.angle_gamma   90.00
#
_symmetry.space_group_name_H-M   'P 1'
#
loop_
_entity.id
_entity.type
_entity.pdbx_description
1 polymer ?
#
loop_
_entity_poly.entity_id
_entity_poly.type
_entity_poly.pdbx_seq_one_letter_code
_entity_poly.pdbx_strand_id
1 'polypeptide(L)'
;MRAFAILSLLSLAAALPASVSPITESESLNIVEREVGSVAVRASSEQSSQDASVLVARALYDRTTEWPATSVDFTTISFQVTATNLNNGKYRLDWWNTDPANSRRDIKLTVNSGSGARLYDLVTSPRTRGSVEISKATSSFRVIFDEQ
;
A
#
# COMPACT_ATOMS: atom_id res chain seq x y z
N MET A 1 5.07 -45.24 23.23
CA MET A 1 3.60 -45.12 23.49
C MET A 1 3.25 -43.66 23.24
N ARG A 2 2.82 -43.29 22.04
CA ARG A 2 1.42 -43.07 21.62
C ARG A 2 0.63 -42.17 22.57
N ALA A 3 0.35 -40.94 22.14
CA ALA A 3 -1.01 -40.42 22.00
C ALA A 3 -1.03 -39.13 21.17
N PHE A 4 -1.76 -39.19 20.06
CA PHE A 4 -2.22 -38.08 19.23
C PHE A 4 -3.43 -37.40 19.89
N ALA A 5 -3.64 -36.11 19.63
CA ALA A 5 -4.98 -35.54 19.45
C ALA A 5 -4.91 -34.22 18.66
N ILE A 6 -5.20 -34.31 17.37
CA ILE A 6 -5.62 -33.21 16.48
C ILE A 6 -7.15 -33.31 16.44
N LEU A 7 -7.87 -32.18 16.51
CA LEU A 7 -9.12 -31.84 15.81
C LEU A 7 -10.04 -30.95 16.66
N SER A 8 -10.38 -29.77 16.11
CA SER A 8 -11.75 -29.22 16.08
C SER A 8 -11.69 -27.88 15.33
N LEU A 9 -11.87 -27.87 14.00
CA LEU A 9 -13.13 -27.75 13.25
C LEU A 9 -13.78 -26.35 13.31
N LEU A 10 -13.53 -25.62 12.21
CA LEU A 10 -14.38 -24.66 11.49
C LEU A 10 -15.73 -24.29 12.12
N SER A 11 -15.96 -22.98 12.25
CA SER A 11 -17.32 -22.41 12.18
C SER A 11 -17.32 -21.27 11.16
N LEU A 12 -18.00 -21.55 10.04
CA LEU A 12 -18.28 -20.66 8.94
C LEU A 12 -19.65 -20.02 9.19
N ALA A 13 -19.70 -18.71 9.41
CA ALA A 13 -20.96 -17.96 9.41
C ALA A 13 -20.91 -16.95 8.25
N ALA A 14 -21.48 -17.34 7.12
CA ALA A 14 -21.84 -16.45 6.03
C ALA A 14 -23.24 -15.93 6.29
N ALA A 15 -23.44 -14.61 6.27
CA ALA A 15 -24.78 -14.02 6.21
C ALA A 15 -24.75 -12.65 5.50
N LEU A 16 -24.94 -12.73 4.19
CA LEU A 16 -25.76 -11.88 3.29
C LEU A 16 -25.57 -10.34 3.29
N PRO A 17 -25.25 -9.72 2.13
CA PRO A 17 -25.48 -8.30 1.91
C PRO A 17 -26.97 -8.04 1.65
N ALA A 18 -27.60 -7.21 2.49
CA ALA A 18 -28.90 -6.62 2.17
C ALA A 18 -28.71 -5.53 1.12
N SER A 19 -28.96 -5.90 -0.14
CA SER A 19 -29.16 -4.99 -1.26
C SER A 19 -30.37 -4.10 -0.98
N VAL A 20 -30.15 -2.83 -0.69
CA VAL A 20 -31.21 -1.80 -0.72
C VAL A 20 -31.04 -1.04 -2.02
N SER A 21 -31.98 -1.27 -2.95
CA SER A 21 -32.11 -0.48 -4.18
C SER A 21 -32.82 0.85 -3.88
N PRO A 22 -32.51 1.91 -4.64
CA PRO A 22 -32.96 3.26 -4.37
C PRO A 22 -34.45 3.43 -4.67
N ILE A 23 -35.17 4.07 -3.75
CA ILE A 23 -36.50 4.62 -3.99
C ILE A 23 -36.32 5.94 -4.74
N THR A 24 -36.83 5.93 -5.97
CA THR A 24 -37.08 7.07 -6.82
C THR A 24 -38.19 7.92 -6.20
N GLU A 25 -37.87 9.11 -5.72
CA GLU A 25 -38.87 10.18 -5.57
C GLU A 25 -38.54 11.29 -6.55
N SER A 26 -39.35 11.30 -7.60
CA SER A 26 -39.44 12.34 -8.60
C SER A 26 -40.12 13.55 -7.99
N GLU A 27 -39.34 14.53 -7.52
CA GLU A 27 -39.85 15.88 -7.29
C GLU A 27 -39.54 16.75 -8.51
N SER A 28 -40.56 16.82 -9.37
CA SER A 28 -40.64 17.67 -10.54
C SER A 28 -40.72 19.14 -10.16
N LEU A 29 -39.67 19.91 -10.46
CA LEU A 29 -39.73 21.37 -10.47
C LEU A 29 -39.86 21.88 -11.91
N ASN A 30 -41.03 22.45 -12.18
CA ASN A 30 -41.42 23.19 -13.38
C ASN A 30 -40.34 24.21 -13.79
N ILE A 31 -39.79 24.04 -14.99
CA ILE A 31 -39.15 25.14 -15.71
C ILE A 31 -39.90 25.33 -17.02
N VAL A 32 -40.43 26.53 -17.14
CA VAL A 32 -41.28 27.08 -18.20
C VAL A 32 -40.73 26.81 -19.60
N GLU A 33 -41.58 26.26 -20.45
CA GLU A 33 -41.38 26.08 -21.88
C GLU A 33 -41.03 27.40 -22.58
N ARG A 34 -39.99 27.35 -23.42
CA ARG A 34 -39.81 28.29 -24.53
C ARG A 34 -39.40 27.47 -25.75
N GLU A 35 -40.39 27.15 -26.59
CA GLU A 35 -40.21 26.62 -27.95
C GLU A 35 -39.17 27.45 -28.72
N VAL A 36 -38.26 26.80 -29.46
CA VAL A 36 -38.34 26.53 -30.92
C VAL A 36 -37.08 25.75 -31.32
N GLY A 37 -37.22 24.57 -31.92
CA GLY A 37 -36.12 23.94 -32.66
C GLY A 37 -36.06 22.43 -32.56
N SER A 38 -36.57 21.76 -33.59
CA SER A 38 -36.60 20.32 -33.80
C SER A 38 -35.24 19.63 -33.56
N VAL A 39 -35.10 18.87 -32.47
CA VAL A 39 -33.93 18.02 -32.25
C VAL A 39 -34.26 16.61 -32.72
N ALA A 40 -33.68 16.24 -33.87
CA ALA A 40 -33.68 14.88 -34.37
C ALA A 40 -33.06 13.93 -33.34
N VAL A 41 -33.75 12.82 -33.10
CA VAL A 41 -33.27 11.64 -32.38
C VAL A 41 -31.94 11.18 -32.99
N ARG A 42 -30.86 11.25 -32.22
CA ARG A 42 -29.66 10.47 -32.45
C ARG A 42 -29.30 9.75 -31.16
N ALA A 43 -29.47 8.44 -31.18
CA ALA A 43 -28.93 7.54 -30.18
C ALA A 43 -27.40 7.68 -30.18
N SER A 44 -26.87 8.41 -29.20
CA SER A 44 -25.46 8.33 -28.87
C SER A 44 -25.26 7.11 -27.99
N SER A 45 -24.96 5.98 -28.62
CA SER A 45 -24.29 4.86 -27.98
C SER A 45 -22.86 5.27 -27.65
N GLU A 46 -22.68 6.21 -26.71
CA GLU A 46 -21.39 6.47 -26.11
C GLU A 46 -21.30 5.63 -24.84
N GLN A 47 -20.90 4.37 -25.05
CA GLN A 47 -20.32 3.55 -24.00
C GLN A 47 -19.01 4.24 -23.60
N SER A 48 -19.14 5.24 -22.73
CA SER A 48 -18.02 5.84 -22.02
C SER A 48 -17.49 4.74 -21.11
N SER A 49 -16.54 3.96 -21.63
CA SER A 49 -15.56 3.31 -20.79
C SER A 49 -14.81 4.44 -20.08
N GLN A 50 -15.38 4.94 -18.99
CA GLN A 50 -14.63 5.65 -17.99
C GLN A 50 -13.60 4.65 -17.49
N ASP A 51 -12.43 4.71 -18.12
CA ASP A 51 -11.19 4.16 -17.63
C ASP A 51 -10.96 4.87 -16.29
N ALA A 52 -11.57 4.32 -15.24
CA ALA A 52 -11.46 4.82 -13.89
C ALA A 52 -9.98 4.73 -13.55
N SER A 53 -9.29 5.86 -13.70
CA SER A 53 -7.88 5.97 -13.37
C SER A 53 -7.76 5.70 -11.89
N VAL A 54 -7.40 4.45 -11.54
CA VAL A 54 -7.11 4.07 -10.17
C VAL A 54 -5.88 4.86 -9.78
N LEU A 55 -6.07 5.89 -8.96
CA LEU A 55 -4.98 6.65 -8.37
C LEU A 55 -4.25 5.74 -7.38
N VAL A 56 -3.22 5.03 -7.87
CA VAL A 56 -2.32 4.27 -7.01
C VAL A 56 -1.29 5.24 -6.45
N ALA A 57 -1.27 5.40 -5.13
CA ALA A 57 -0.23 6.17 -4.45
C ALA A 57 1.15 5.59 -4.80
N ARG A 58 2.07 6.45 -5.24
CA ARG A 58 3.45 6.06 -5.57
C ARG A 58 4.30 6.11 -4.31
N ALA A 59 5.14 5.09 -4.14
CA ALA A 59 6.13 5.07 -3.07
C ALA A 59 7.02 6.31 -3.10
N LEU A 60 7.32 6.85 -1.91
CA LEU A 60 8.26 7.97 -1.77
C LEU A 60 9.67 7.54 -2.18
N TYR A 61 9.99 6.27 -1.97
CA TYR A 61 11.25 5.67 -2.37
C TYR A 61 11.10 4.18 -2.60
N ASP A 62 11.80 3.66 -3.59
CA ASP A 62 11.76 2.26 -3.95
C ASP A 62 13.05 1.86 -4.65
N ARG A 63 13.85 0.99 -4.02
CA ARG A 63 15.13 0.55 -4.60
C ARG A 63 15.47 -0.88 -4.24
N THR A 64 16.00 -1.60 -5.23
CA THR A 64 16.58 -2.94 -5.07
C THR A 64 18.10 -2.86 -5.01
N THR A 65 18.70 -3.69 -4.16
CA THR A 65 20.15 -3.80 -3.93
C THR A 65 20.57 -5.27 -3.97
N GLU A 66 21.67 -5.55 -4.68
CA GLU A 66 22.27 -6.87 -4.77
C GLU A 66 23.07 -7.24 -3.50
N TRP A 67 23.16 -8.53 -3.23
CA TRP A 67 23.88 -9.14 -2.11
C TRP A 67 25.17 -9.82 -2.60
N PRO A 68 26.35 -9.58 -1.99
CA PRO A 68 26.61 -8.63 -0.92
C PRO A 68 27.00 -7.25 -1.46
N ALA A 69 26.31 -6.20 -1.02
CA ALA A 69 26.86 -4.85 -0.96
C ALA A 69 27.63 -4.63 0.36
N THR A 70 28.64 -3.78 0.38
CA THR A 70 29.40 -3.47 1.62
C THR A 70 28.58 -2.62 2.59
N SER A 71 28.06 -1.50 2.11
CA SER A 71 27.10 -0.63 2.79
C SER A 71 26.28 0.10 1.74
N VAL A 72 24.99 0.31 2.00
CA VAL A 72 24.10 1.04 1.09
C VAL A 72 23.22 1.98 1.88
N ASP A 73 23.14 3.23 1.44
CA ASP A 73 22.27 4.24 2.00
C ASP A 73 21.03 4.43 1.13
N PHE A 74 19.88 4.50 1.81
CA PHE A 74 18.57 4.76 1.24
C PHE A 74 18.01 6.00 1.94
N THR A 75 17.68 7.04 1.19
CA THR A 75 17.29 8.32 1.80
C THR A 75 16.21 9.03 1.01
N THR A 76 15.32 9.69 1.75
CA THR A 76 14.47 10.79 1.30
C THR A 76 14.88 12.06 2.05
N ILE A 77 14.04 13.09 2.02
CA ILE A 77 14.27 14.34 2.77
C ILE A 77 14.20 14.11 4.28
N SER A 78 13.24 13.32 4.76
CA SER A 78 12.95 13.13 6.19
C SER A 78 13.18 11.72 6.71
N PHE A 79 13.54 10.77 5.85
CA PHE A 79 13.76 9.38 6.26
C PHE A 79 15.05 8.83 5.65
N GLN A 80 15.88 8.24 6.50
CA GLN A 80 17.18 7.68 6.13
C GLN A 80 17.29 6.25 6.65
N VAL A 81 17.85 5.35 5.85
CA VAL A 81 18.20 3.99 6.23
C VAL A 81 19.59 3.66 5.70
N THR A 82 20.46 3.18 6.57
CA THR A 82 21.76 2.64 6.20
C THR A 82 21.74 1.13 6.42
N ALA A 83 22.02 0.37 5.36
CA ALA A 83 22.19 -1.07 5.43
C ALA A 83 23.68 -1.42 5.47
N THR A 84 24.17 -1.90 6.62
CA THR A 84 25.56 -2.35 6.82
C THR A 84 25.65 -3.87 6.75
N ASN A 85 26.55 -4.40 5.91
CA ASN A 85 26.77 -5.84 5.82
C ASN A 85 27.54 -6.33 7.05
N LEU A 86 26.99 -7.34 7.74
CA LEU A 86 27.61 -7.93 8.92
C LEU A 86 28.56 -9.11 8.59
N ASN A 87 28.77 -9.41 7.30
CA ASN A 87 29.62 -10.48 6.77
C ASN A 87 29.28 -11.90 7.25
N ASN A 88 28.12 -12.09 7.89
CA ASN A 88 27.60 -13.37 8.38
C ASN A 88 26.28 -13.77 7.68
N GLY A 89 26.06 -13.26 6.47
CA GLY A 89 24.80 -13.45 5.76
C GLY A 89 23.66 -12.60 6.31
N LYS A 90 23.95 -11.53 7.05
CA LYS A 90 22.97 -10.54 7.52
C LYS A 90 23.35 -9.11 7.13
N TYR A 91 22.34 -8.26 7.03
CA TYR A 91 22.49 -6.80 7.11
C TYR A 91 21.92 -6.29 8.43
N ARG A 92 22.56 -5.28 9.00
CA ARG A 92 21.93 -4.39 9.98
C ARG A 92 21.41 -3.16 9.25
N LEU A 93 20.14 -2.85 9.45
CA LEU A 93 19.50 -1.65 8.94
C LEU A 93 19.32 -0.71 10.12
N ASP A 94 19.98 0.43 10.05
CA ASP A 94 19.84 1.54 10.99
C ASP A 94 19.03 2.64 10.30
N TRP A 95 18.01 3.20 10.96
CA TRP A 95 17.11 4.19 10.33
C TRP A 95 16.80 5.35 11.26
N TRP A 96 16.49 6.49 10.64
CA TRP A 96 16.15 7.74 11.29
C TRP A 96 15.00 8.43 10.55
N ASN A 97 13.93 8.71 11.28
CA ASN A 97 12.85 9.59 10.85
C ASN A 97 13.06 10.97 11.49
N THR A 98 13.36 11.96 10.66
CA THR A 98 13.63 13.35 11.09
C THR A 98 12.45 14.28 10.86
N ASP A 99 11.27 13.75 10.49
CA ASP A 99 10.07 14.58 10.38
C ASP A 99 9.78 15.34 11.68
N PRO A 100 9.19 16.54 11.60
CA PRO A 100 8.79 17.30 12.78
C PRO A 100 7.90 16.48 13.71
N ALA A 101 8.04 16.65 15.03
CA ALA A 101 7.27 15.88 16.02
C ALA A 101 5.75 16.04 15.88
N ASN A 102 5.30 17.14 15.28
CA ASN A 102 3.89 17.43 14.99
C ASN A 102 3.47 17.06 13.54
N SER A 103 4.35 16.38 12.79
CA SER A 103 4.00 15.83 11.48
C SER A 103 2.86 14.82 11.64
N ARG A 104 1.93 14.84 10.69
CA ARG A 104 0.87 13.83 10.57
C ARG A 104 1.25 12.69 9.62
N ARG A 105 2.46 12.75 9.05
CA ARG A 105 2.98 11.75 8.12
C ARG A 105 3.70 10.66 8.89
N ASP A 106 3.15 9.46 8.83
CA ASP A 106 3.85 8.26 9.28
C ASP A 106 4.56 7.63 8.08
N ILE A 107 5.82 7.25 8.27
CA ILE A 107 6.63 6.65 7.20
C ILE A 107 6.69 5.14 7.44
N LYS A 108 6.22 4.37 6.46
CA LYS A 108 6.33 2.93 6.43
C LYS A 108 7.63 2.50 5.77
N LEU A 109 8.46 1.78 6.51
CA LEU A 109 9.65 1.08 6.04
C LEU A 109 9.29 -0.37 5.75
N THR A 110 9.37 -0.76 4.49
CA THR A 110 9.24 -2.16 4.08
C THR A 110 10.54 -2.66 3.47
N VAL A 111 10.97 -3.85 3.89
CA VAL A 111 12.10 -4.56 3.28
C VAL A 111 11.62 -5.91 2.79
N ASN A 112 11.83 -6.17 1.51
CA ASN A 112 11.48 -7.42 0.85
C ASN A 112 12.75 -8.13 0.35
N SER A 113 12.68 -9.45 0.25
CA SER A 113 13.64 -10.22 -0.55
C SER A 113 13.48 -9.88 -2.04
N GLY A 114 14.47 -10.25 -2.86
CA GLY A 114 14.39 -10.17 -4.31
C GLY A 114 13.27 -11.01 -4.93
N SER A 115 12.76 -12.02 -4.20
CA SER A 115 11.56 -12.78 -4.58
C SER A 115 10.24 -12.11 -4.18
N GLY A 116 10.31 -10.97 -3.47
CA GLY A 116 9.14 -10.22 -2.99
C GLY A 116 8.62 -10.64 -1.60
N ALA A 117 9.26 -11.60 -0.92
CA ALA A 117 8.86 -11.98 0.43
C ALA A 117 9.22 -10.88 1.44
N ARG A 118 8.29 -10.54 2.34
CA ARG A 118 8.50 -9.54 3.39
C ARG A 118 9.55 -10.03 4.39
N LEU A 119 10.64 -9.29 4.53
CA LEU A 119 11.69 -9.53 5.54
C LEU A 119 11.50 -8.64 6.76
N TYR A 120 11.02 -7.42 6.56
CA TYR A 120 10.76 -6.45 7.61
C TYR A 120 9.63 -5.49 7.20
N ASP A 121 8.83 -5.08 8.19
CA ASP A 121 7.78 -4.07 8.02
C ASP A 121 7.65 -3.26 9.31
N LEU A 122 7.73 -1.94 9.19
CA LEU A 122 7.56 -1.02 10.32
C LEU A 122 6.90 0.27 9.86
N VAL A 123 5.90 0.74 10.61
CA VAL A 123 5.41 2.11 10.50
C VAL A 123 6.12 2.94 11.57
N THR A 124 6.76 4.03 11.15
CA THR A 124 7.56 4.89 12.02
C THR A 124 6.84 6.18 12.31
N SER A 125 6.78 6.54 13.60
CA SER A 125 6.33 7.87 14.00
C SER A 125 7.43 8.91 13.72
N PRO A 126 7.08 10.20 13.59
CA PRO A 126 8.06 11.28 13.46
C PRO A 126 9.07 11.31 14.62
N ARG A 127 10.30 11.77 14.35
CA ARG A 127 11.42 11.83 15.32
C ARG A 127 11.76 10.50 16.00
N THR A 128 11.66 9.40 15.26
CA THR A 128 12.06 8.07 15.74
C THR A 128 13.32 7.56 15.05
N ARG A 129 13.95 6.57 15.65
CA ARG A 129 15.10 5.83 15.09
C ARG A 129 15.10 4.41 15.61
N GLY A 130 15.84 3.53 14.96
CA GLY A 130 16.15 2.22 15.54
C GLY A 130 17.20 1.42 14.77
N SER A 131 17.33 0.14 15.12
CA SER A 131 18.12 -0.86 14.39
C SER A 131 17.40 -2.22 14.25
N VAL A 132 17.58 -2.92 13.12
CA VAL A 132 17.04 -4.26 12.85
C VAL A 132 18.03 -5.07 12.01
N GLU A 133 18.13 -6.37 12.27
CA GLU A 133 18.89 -7.28 11.43
C GLU A 133 17.96 -8.04 10.48
N ILE A 134 18.32 -8.08 9.20
CA ILE A 134 17.69 -8.97 8.22
C ILE A 134 18.70 -10.03 7.78
N SER A 135 18.21 -11.25 7.58
CA SER A 135 19.03 -12.36 7.09
C SER A 135 18.88 -12.50 5.57
N LYS A 136 19.93 -12.98 4.91
CA LYS A 136 19.91 -13.25 3.47
C LYS A 136 18.82 -14.25 3.14
N ALA A 137 17.84 -13.82 2.34
CA ALA A 137 16.80 -14.69 1.78
C ALA A 137 17.06 -15.02 0.30
N THR A 138 17.60 -14.06 -0.46
CA THR A 138 17.84 -14.15 -1.91
C THR A 138 19.15 -13.45 -2.30
N SER A 139 19.45 -13.37 -3.60
CA SER A 139 20.61 -12.62 -4.11
C SER A 139 20.45 -11.11 -4.02
N SER A 140 19.25 -10.58 -3.81
CA SER A 140 18.99 -9.15 -3.63
C SER A 140 17.92 -8.89 -2.58
N PHE A 141 17.76 -7.64 -2.17
CA PHE A 141 16.67 -7.16 -1.33
C PHE A 141 16.17 -5.80 -1.84
N ARG A 142 14.90 -5.49 -1.57
CA ARG A 142 14.22 -4.25 -1.98
C ARG A 142 13.79 -3.48 -0.75
N VAL A 143 14.12 -2.20 -0.69
CA VAL A 143 13.74 -1.27 0.38
C VAL A 143 12.75 -0.26 -0.18
N ILE A 144 11.62 -0.08 0.52
CA ILE A 144 10.53 0.80 0.11
C ILE A 144 10.18 1.72 1.28
N PHE A 145 9.99 3.00 0.98
CA PHE A 145 9.43 3.99 1.91
C PHE A 145 8.10 4.50 1.35
N ASP A 146 7.05 4.38 2.15
CA ASP A 146 5.71 4.85 1.81
C ASP A 146 5.16 5.76 2.90
N GLU A 147 4.31 6.72 2.53
CA GLU A 147 3.46 7.44 3.49
C GLU A 147 2.22 6.58 3.82
N GLN A 148 1.82 6.55 5.09
CA GLN A 148 0.60 5.85 5.55
C GLN A 148 -0.57 6.80 5.72
#